data_AF-A0A4V2BIF6-F1
#
_entry.id   AF-A0A4V2BIF6-F1
#
_cell.length_a   1.000
_cell.length_b   1.000
_cell.length_c   1.000
_cell.angle_alpha   90.00
_cell.angle_beta   90.00
_cell.angle_gamma   90.00
#
_symmetry.space_group_name_H-M   'P 1'
#
loop_
_entity.id
_entity.type
_entity.pdbx_description
1 polymer ?
#
loop_
_entity_poly.entity_id
_entity_poly.type
_entity_poly.pdbx_seq_one_letter_code
_entity_poly.pdbx_strand_id
1 'polypeptide(L)'
;MSTAAGVQAARFPRQVPYIIGNEACERFSFYGMRNILVQFMVSSVILAYLPAGERDGAAKDVFHSFVIGVYFFPLLGGWLSDRFFGKYNTV
;
A
#
# COMPACT_ATOMS: atom_id res chain seq x y z
N MET A 1 35.61 -9.12 -40.88
CA MET A 1 34.17 -9.37 -40.76
C MET A 1 33.84 -9.54 -39.28
N SER A 2 33.34 -8.50 -38.62
CA SER A 2 32.92 -8.55 -37.22
C SER A 2 31.40 -8.47 -37.20
N THR A 3 30.72 -9.55 -36.86
CA THR A 3 29.26 -9.59 -36.71
C THR A 3 28.89 -8.90 -35.40
N ALA A 4 28.22 -7.76 -35.49
CA ALA A 4 27.59 -7.12 -34.35
C ALA A 4 26.47 -8.04 -33.84
N ALA A 5 26.67 -8.66 -32.67
CA ALA A 5 25.62 -9.39 -31.98
C ALA A 5 24.51 -8.40 -31.61
N GLY A 6 23.36 -8.51 -32.27
CA GLY A 6 22.20 -7.69 -31.96
C GLY A 6 21.79 -7.87 -30.50
N VAL A 7 21.64 -6.77 -29.78
CA VAL A 7 21.15 -6.76 -28.40
C VAL A 7 19.74 -7.36 -28.40
N GLN A 8 19.64 -8.63 -28.02
CA GLN A 8 18.36 -9.30 -27.84
C GLN A 8 17.65 -8.58 -26.69
N ALA A 9 16.53 -7.89 -26.97
CA ALA A 9 15.74 -7.25 -25.92
C ALA A 9 15.37 -8.30 -24.87
N ALA A 10 15.82 -8.10 -23.64
CA ALA A 10 15.52 -9.01 -22.53
C ALA A 10 14.00 -9.05 -22.32
N ARG A 11 13.37 -10.12 -22.81
CA ARG A 11 11.92 -10.30 -22.69
C ARG A 11 11.61 -10.66 -21.24
N PHE A 12 10.88 -9.79 -20.55
CA PHE A 12 10.43 -10.08 -19.19
C PHE A 12 9.57 -11.36 -19.15
N PRO A 13 9.66 -12.17 -18.07
CA PRO A 13 8.78 -13.31 -17.85
C PRO A 13 7.30 -12.91 -17.94
N ARG A 14 6.46 -13.81 -18.44
CA ARG A 14 5.02 -13.55 -18.68
C ARG A 14 4.25 -13.14 -17.41
N GLN A 15 4.78 -13.45 -16.23
CA GLN A 15 4.21 -13.12 -14.93
C GLN A 15 4.44 -11.66 -14.49
N VAL A 16 5.51 -11.02 -15.00
CA VAL A 16 5.92 -9.68 -14.55
C VAL A 16 4.84 -8.61 -14.76
N PRO A 17 4.14 -8.54 -15.92
CA PRO A 17 3.07 -7.55 -16.10
C PRO A 17 1.93 -7.69 -15.09
N TYR A 18 1.59 -8.92 -14.68
CA TYR A 18 0.53 -9.15 -13.69
C TYR A 18 0.93 -8.66 -12.30
N ILE A 19 2.19 -8.90 -11.90
CA ILE A 19 2.72 -8.42 -10.62
C ILE A 19 2.75 -6.88 -10.59
N ILE A 20 3.20 -6.25 -11.68
CA ILE A 20 3.22 -4.79 -11.79
C ILE A 20 1.80 -4.22 -11.72
N GLY A 21 0.84 -4.84 -12.41
CA GLY A 21 -0.56 -4.42 -12.37
C GLY A 21 -1.15 -4.52 -10.96
N ASN A 22 -0.87 -5.60 -10.23
CA ASN A 22 -1.32 -5.76 -8.86
C ASN A 22 -0.73 -4.69 -7.93
N GLU A 23 0.59 -4.53 -7.95
CA GLU A 23 1.28 -3.52 -7.14
C GLU A 23 0.80 -2.10 -7.48
N ALA A 24 0.55 -1.81 -8.77
CA ALA A 24 0.02 -0.52 -9.20
C ALA A 24 -1.39 -0.27 -8.63
N CYS A 25 -2.27 -1.26 -8.65
CA CYS A 25 -3.61 -1.17 -8.05
C CYS A 25 -3.55 -1.02 -6.52
N GLU A 26 -2.67 -1.75 -5.84
CA GLU A 26 -2.47 -1.63 -4.40
C GLU A 26 -1.97 -0.23 -4.04
N ARG A 27 -0.96 0.28 -4.76
CA ARG A 27 -0.43 1.63 -4.54
C ARG A 27 -1.45 2.71 -4.85
N PHE A 28 -2.20 2.58 -5.94
CA PHE A 28 -3.26 3.51 -6.28
C PHE A 28 -4.29 3.61 -5.15
N SER A 29 -4.75 2.46 -4.66
CA SER A 29 -5.71 2.39 -3.55
C SER A 29 -5.15 2.99 -2.26
N PHE A 30 -3.88 2.68 -1.93
CA PHE A 30 -3.22 3.18 -0.72
C PHE A 30 -3.03 4.70 -0.73
N TYR A 31 -2.46 5.26 -1.82
CA TYR A 31 -2.25 6.70 -1.93
C TYR A 31 -3.57 7.47 -2.07
N GLY A 32 -4.56 6.89 -2.77
CA GLY A 32 -5.90 7.46 -2.87
C GLY A 32 -6.55 7.59 -1.49
N MET A 33 -6.58 6.51 -0.71
CA MET A 33 -7.10 6.52 0.65
C MET A 33 -6.32 7.51 1.55
N ARG A 34 -4.99 7.48 1.53
CA ARG A 34 -4.15 8.38 2.34
C ARG A 34 -4.46 9.86 2.13
N ASN A 35 -4.74 10.27 0.89
CA ASN A 35 -4.99 11.67 0.56
C ASN A 35 -6.33 12.18 1.08
N ILE A 36 -7.36 11.33 1.11
CA ILE A 36 -8.72 11.74 1.49
C ILE A 36 -9.07 11.41 2.94
N LEU A 37 -8.36 10.47 3.57
CA LEU A 37 -8.74 9.89 4.86
C LEU A 37 -8.78 10.93 6.00
N VAL A 38 -7.77 11.79 6.13
CA VAL A 38 -7.75 12.81 7.21
C VAL A 38 -8.89 13.81 7.02
N GLN A 39 -9.10 14.30 5.80
CA GLN A 39 -10.18 15.24 5.49
C GLN A 39 -11.55 14.63 5.73
N PHE A 40 -11.72 13.36 5.34
CA PHE A 40 -12.92 12.60 5.65
C PHE A 40 -13.12 12.52 7.16
N MET A 41 -12.10 12.13 7.93
CA MET A 41 -12.18 11.98 9.39
C MET A 41 -12.56 13.29 10.10
N VAL A 42 -11.93 14.42 9.75
CA VAL A 42 -12.27 15.75 10.31
C VAL A 42 -13.74 16.10 10.12
N SER A 43 -14.29 15.79 8.94
CA SER A 43 -15.69 16.06 8.59
C SER A 43 -16.68 14.95 8.98
N SER A 44 -16.18 13.78 9.41
CA SER A 44 -16.98 12.58 9.64
C SER A 44 -17.77 12.63 10.95
N VAL A 45 -18.88 11.89 10.98
CA VAL A 45 -19.68 11.67 12.19
C VAL A 45 -18.86 10.97 13.29
N ILE A 46 -17.83 10.20 12.91
CA ILE A 46 -16.96 9.48 13.83
C ILE A 46 -16.28 10.44 14.81
N LEU A 47 -15.91 11.65 14.39
CA LEU A 47 -15.29 12.69 15.22
C LEU A 47 -16.25 13.85 15.56
N ALA A 48 -17.54 13.70 15.23
CA ALA A 48 -18.54 14.76 15.48
C ALA A 48 -18.78 15.03 16.97
N TYR A 49 -18.38 14.11 17.86
CA TYR A 49 -18.42 14.28 19.31
C TYR A 49 -17.35 15.25 19.84
N LEU A 50 -16.30 15.55 19.07
CA LEU A 50 -15.29 16.56 19.43
C LEU A 50 -15.70 17.97 18.97
N PRO A 51 -15.29 19.03 19.71
CA PRO A 51 -15.34 20.40 19.22
C PRO A 51 -14.56 20.55 17.91
N ALA A 52 -15.03 21.42 17.01
CA ALA A 52 -14.43 21.57 15.67
C ALA A 52 -12.93 21.86 15.66
N GLY A 53 -12.43 22.60 16.66
CA GLY A 53 -10.99 22.94 16.78
C GLY A 53 -10.08 21.76 17.16
N GLU A 54 -10.63 20.68 17.70
CA GLU A 54 -9.85 19.52 18.17
C GLU A 54 -9.86 18.34 17.18
N ARG A 55 -10.78 18.36 16.20
CA ARG A 55 -10.97 17.25 15.24
C ARG A 55 -9.75 17.01 14.34
N ASP A 56 -9.05 18.08 13.96
CA ASP A 56 -7.84 18.00 13.13
C ASP A 56 -6.71 17.21 13.80
N GLY A 57 -6.50 17.43 15.11
CA GLY A 57 -5.50 16.72 15.89
C GLY A 57 -5.86 15.25 16.03
N ALA A 58 -7.08 14.98 16.48
CA ALA A 58 -7.57 13.61 16.65
C ALA A 58 -7.58 12.80 15.34
N ALA A 59 -7.97 13.42 14.22
CA ALA A 59 -7.92 12.78 12.90
C ALA A 59 -6.48 12.41 12.49
N LYS A 60 -5.51 13.30 12.76
CA LYS A 60 -4.09 13.02 12.50
C LYS A 60 -3.56 11.91 13.40
N ASP A 61 -3.93 11.87 14.68
CA ASP A 61 -3.49 10.83 15.61
C ASP A 61 -3.96 9.44 15.18
N VAL A 62 -5.22 9.32 14.76
CA VAL A 62 -5.76 8.07 14.21
C VAL A 62 -5.07 7.71 12.90
N PHE A 63 -4.83 8.68 12.02
CA PHE A 63 -4.10 8.47 10.78
C PHE A 63 -2.67 7.95 11.04
N HIS A 64 -1.95 8.53 12.00
CA HIS A 64 -0.60 8.08 12.37
C HIS A 64 -0.62 6.67 12.97
N SER A 65 -1.59 6.37 13.83
CA SER A 65 -1.77 5.02 14.38
C SER A 65 -2.05 3.98 13.29
N PHE A 66 -2.89 4.34 12.30
CA PHE A 66 -3.14 3.51 11.14
C PHE A 66 -1.86 3.28 10.31
N VAL A 67 -1.08 4.34 10.05
CA VAL A 67 0.18 4.25 9.30
C VAL A 67 1.21 3.36 10.00
N ILE A 68 1.29 3.41 11.34
CA ILE A 68 2.13 2.49 12.12
C ILE A 68 1.72 1.05 11.84
N GLY A 69 0.41 0.76 11.86
CA GLY A 69 -0.13 -0.56 11.49
C GLY A 69 0.27 -0.98 10.07
N VAL A 70 0.14 -0.08 9.09
CA VAL A 70 0.53 -0.35 7.70
C VAL A 70 2.01 -0.70 7.55
N TYR A 71 2.89 -0.15 8.39
CA TYR A 71 4.31 -0.53 8.38
C TYR A 71 4.62 -1.79 9.19
N PHE A 72 3.84 -2.08 10.23
CA PHE A 72 4.01 -3.24 11.09
C PHE A 72 3.48 -4.53 10.46
N PHE A 73 2.27 -4.50 9.89
CA PHE A 73 1.60 -5.69 9.37
C PHE A 73 2.33 -6.38 8.20
N PRO A 74 3.07 -5.70 7.30
CA PRO A 74 3.88 -6.38 6.30
C PRO A 74 5.01 -7.23 6.90
N LEU A 75 5.60 -6.79 8.02
CA LEU A 75 6.63 -7.57 8.73
C LEU A 75 6.00 -8.83 9.33
N LEU A 76 4.85 -8.67 9.99
CA LEU A 76 4.12 -9.80 10.56
C LEU A 76 3.59 -10.75 9.46
N GLY A 77 3.06 -10.18 8.38
CA GLY A 77 2.50 -10.89 7.23
C GLY A 77 3.56 -11.68 6.47
N GLY A 78 4.76 -11.11 6.27
CA GLY A 78 5.90 -11.82 5.70
C GLY A 78 6.30 -13.03 6.54
N TRP A 79 6.45 -12.84 7.87
CA TRP A 79 6.75 -13.94 8.79
C TRP A 79 5.66 -15.04 8.76
N LEU A 80 4.39 -14.65 8.71
CA LEU A 80 3.27 -15.58 8.66
C LEU A 80 3.18 -16.31 7.31
N SER A 81 3.50 -15.60 6.21
CA SER A 81 3.55 -16.15 4.86
C SER A 81 4.60 -17.25 4.74
N ASP A 82 5.80 -16.99 5.29
CA ASP A 82 6.92 -17.93 5.24
C ASP A 82 6.67 -19.21 6.04
N ARG A 83 5.85 -19.12 7.11
CA ARG A 83 5.65 -20.24 8.04
C ARG A 83 4.38 -21.06 7.77
N PHE A 84 3.31 -20.46 7.28
CA PHE A 84 1.99 -21.11 7.24
C PHE A 84 1.27 -21.03 5.89
N PHE A 85 1.20 -19.85 5.26
CA PHE A 85 0.26 -19.64 4.14
C PHE A 85 0.90 -19.65 2.75
N GLY A 86 2.22 -19.41 2.66
CA GLY A 86 2.94 -19.25 1.40
C GLY A 86 2.65 -17.91 0.70
N LYS A 87 3.65 -17.41 -0.06
CA LYS A 87 3.63 -16.06 -0.65
C LYS A 87 2.40 -15.75 -1.51
N TYR A 88 1.92 -16.71 -2.30
CA TYR A 88 0.84 -16.49 -3.26
C TYR A 88 -0.55 -16.41 -2.62
N ASN A 89 -0.72 -16.91 -1.40
CA ASN A 89 -1.99 -16.82 -0.68
C ASN A 89 -2.03 -15.59 0.25
N THR A 90 -0.89 -14.90 0.42
CA THR A 90 -0.76 -13.75 1.31
C THR A 90 -0.80 -12.42 0.54
N VAL A 91 -0.45 -12.44 -0.75
CA VAL A 91 -0.44 -11.30 -1.68
C VAL A 91 -1.72 -11.30 -2.51
#